data_AF-A0A4S9CUX8-F1
#
_entry.id   AF-A0A4S9CUX8-F1
#
_cell.length_a   1.000
_cell.length_b   1.000
_cell.length_c   1.000
_cell.angle_alpha   90.00
_cell.angle_beta   90.00
_cell.angle_gamma   90.00
#
_symmetry.space_group_name_H-M   'P 1'
#
loop_
_entity.id
_entity.type
_entity.pdbx_description
1 polymer ?
#
loop_
_entity_poly.entity_id
_entity_poly.type
_entity_poly.pdbx_seq_one_letter_code
_entity_poly.pdbx_strand_id
1 'polypeptide(L)'
;MSAPRSARCLRQAVRSLSTRPAAPRYLSRSARCASTPQNAIRCFSNVSRNFKGILPDTDEPTMKEREPLHTVNDPTPIEIEEYHERADQYLEELVSRAEELAEEKQDVDVEFSAGVLSIAYPPNGTYVINKQPPTKQIWLSSPISGPKRFDWVVLGESQQQKEGAASGDWIYLRDKTSLTTLLRKELGITVGEESNRP
;
A
#
# COMPACT_ATOMS: atom_id res chain seq x y z
N MET A 1 -36.10 39.26 -48.47
CA MET A 1 -36.98 39.26 -47.28
C MET A 1 -36.17 38.67 -46.14
N SER A 2 -35.30 39.44 -45.50
CA SER A 2 -35.52 40.29 -44.31
C SER A 2 -35.73 39.50 -43.01
N ALA A 3 -34.71 39.51 -42.15
CA ALA A 3 -34.82 39.21 -40.72
C ALA A 3 -35.62 40.31 -39.99
N PRO A 4 -36.09 40.05 -38.75
CA PRO A 4 -35.49 40.68 -37.55
C PRO A 4 -35.45 39.72 -36.33
N ARG A 5 -34.44 39.71 -35.44
CA ARG A 5 -34.08 40.63 -34.32
C ARG A 5 -35.16 40.87 -33.25
N SER A 6 -34.93 40.39 -32.02
CA SER A 6 -34.99 41.11 -30.71
C SER A 6 -34.88 40.09 -29.55
N ALA A 7 -33.91 40.14 -28.63
CA ALA A 7 -33.54 41.14 -27.63
C ALA A 7 -34.48 41.24 -26.41
N ARG A 8 -33.96 40.86 -25.22
CA ARG A 8 -34.19 41.43 -23.87
C ARG A 8 -33.31 40.64 -22.87
N CYS A 9 -32.37 41.16 -22.08
CA CYS A 9 -32.19 42.38 -21.26
C CYS A 9 -32.30 42.06 -19.75
N LEU A 10 -31.14 42.18 -19.09
CA LEU A 10 -30.83 42.56 -17.70
C LEU A 10 -31.45 41.80 -16.51
N ARG A 11 -30.56 41.43 -15.56
CA ARG A 11 -30.63 41.86 -14.15
C ARG A 11 -29.25 41.79 -13.50
N GLN A 12 -28.75 42.97 -13.12
CA GLN A 12 -27.67 43.15 -12.14
C GLN A 12 -28.22 42.91 -10.72
N ALA A 13 -27.35 42.48 -9.80
CA ALA A 13 -27.43 42.90 -8.40
C ALA A 13 -26.04 42.93 -7.77
N VAL A 14 -25.66 44.13 -7.33
CA VAL A 14 -24.51 44.50 -6.51
C VAL A 14 -24.85 44.36 -5.02
N ARG A 15 -23.82 44.30 -4.17
CA ARG A 15 -23.71 44.68 -2.71
C ARG A 15 -23.00 43.56 -1.92
N SER A 16 -22.13 43.80 -0.94
CA SER A 16 -21.55 45.00 -0.32
C SER A 16 -20.48 44.55 0.70
N LEU A 17 -19.46 45.38 0.92
CA LEU A 17 -18.43 45.27 1.95
C LEU A 17 -19.03 45.31 3.37
N SER A 18 -18.40 44.63 4.35
CA SER A 18 -18.56 44.98 5.77
C SER A 18 -17.35 44.58 6.62
N THR A 19 -17.18 45.32 7.70
CA THR A 19 -15.92 45.71 8.37
C THR A 19 -15.71 44.97 9.70
N ARG A 20 -14.45 44.94 10.16
CA ARG A 20 -13.90 44.37 11.41
C ARG A 20 -14.64 44.80 12.70
N PRO A 21 -14.40 44.12 13.84
CA PRO A 21 -13.50 44.71 14.86
C PRO A 21 -12.59 43.70 15.63
N ALA A 22 -11.74 44.24 16.52
CA ALA A 22 -10.63 43.62 17.25
C ALA A 22 -10.93 43.32 18.75
N ALA A 23 -10.23 42.31 19.33
CA ALA A 23 -9.70 42.05 20.72
C ALA A 23 -10.54 42.43 21.99
N PRO A 24 -10.28 41.96 23.26
CA PRO A 24 -9.07 41.34 23.85
C PRO A 24 -9.24 40.20 24.93
N ARG A 25 -8.08 39.61 25.30
CA ARG A 25 -7.56 39.07 26.60
C ARG A 25 -8.50 38.48 27.66
N TYR A 26 -8.18 37.29 28.20
CA TYR A 26 -7.98 37.06 29.64
C TYR A 26 -7.02 35.88 29.93
N LEU A 27 -6.33 36.03 31.06
CA LEU A 27 -5.23 35.23 31.59
C LEU A 27 -5.68 33.86 32.13
N SER A 28 -4.77 32.89 32.15
CA SER A 28 -4.67 31.94 33.27
C SER A 28 -3.22 31.59 33.55
N ARG A 29 -2.84 31.90 34.78
CA ARG A 29 -1.53 31.77 35.41
C ARG A 29 -1.51 30.49 36.23
N SER A 30 -0.33 29.85 36.26
CA SER A 30 0.29 29.04 37.34
C SER A 30 0.79 27.71 36.79
N ALA A 31 2.08 27.60 36.48
CA ALA A 31 3.16 27.30 37.42
C ALA A 31 3.12 25.85 37.90
N ARG A 32 4.15 25.07 37.53
CA ARG A 32 4.83 24.17 38.45
C ARG A 32 6.18 23.65 37.90
N CYS A 33 7.16 23.80 38.79
CA CYS A 33 8.41 23.08 39.06
C CYS A 33 9.42 22.76 37.95
N ALA A 34 10.62 23.28 38.20
CA ALA A 34 11.91 22.97 37.61
C ALA A 34 12.32 21.50 37.71
N SER A 35 13.09 21.04 36.73
CA SER A 35 14.36 20.35 36.98
C SER A 35 15.18 20.30 35.69
N THR A 36 16.42 20.79 35.76
CA THR A 36 17.46 20.59 34.75
C THR A 36 18.75 20.22 35.49
N PRO A 37 19.77 19.69 34.80
CA PRO A 37 20.17 18.29 34.86
C PRO A 37 21.49 18.12 35.61
N GLN A 38 21.88 16.89 35.97
CA GLN A 38 23.32 16.60 36.12
C GLN A 38 23.64 15.11 36.10
N ASN A 39 24.57 14.79 35.21
CA ASN A 39 25.31 13.55 35.08
C ASN A 39 25.96 13.10 36.38
N ALA A 40 25.93 11.79 36.65
CA ALA A 40 26.97 11.10 37.43
C ALA A 40 27.12 9.64 36.98
N ILE A 41 28.17 9.44 36.17
CA ILE A 41 29.05 8.29 35.98
C ILE A 41 28.71 6.96 36.70
N ARG A 42 28.52 5.93 35.86
CA ARG A 42 28.83 4.49 35.94
C ARG A 42 29.48 3.93 37.22
N CYS A 43 28.94 2.79 37.68
CA CYS A 43 29.71 1.68 38.25
C CYS A 43 29.16 0.35 37.69
N PHE A 44 29.98 -0.40 36.94
CA PHE A 44 29.71 -1.80 36.61
C PHE A 44 30.19 -2.67 37.77
N SER A 45 29.35 -3.57 38.27
CA SER A 45 29.71 -4.58 39.27
C SER A 45 29.62 -5.97 38.65
N ASN A 46 30.76 -6.49 38.21
CA ASN A 46 30.92 -7.89 37.85
C ASN A 46 31.10 -8.69 39.15
N VAL A 47 30.06 -9.42 39.58
CA VAL A 47 30.24 -10.51 40.55
C VAL A 47 29.73 -11.78 39.92
N SER A 48 30.68 -12.65 39.54
CA SER A 48 30.40 -14.04 39.22
C SER A 48 29.86 -14.73 40.47
N ARG A 49 28.67 -15.33 40.38
CA ARG A 49 28.25 -16.41 41.28
C ARG A 49 28.02 -17.65 40.46
N ASN A 50 29.06 -18.47 40.37
CA ASN A 50 28.90 -19.89 40.07
C ASN A 50 28.23 -20.53 41.29
N PHE A 51 26.93 -20.82 41.19
CA PHE A 51 26.28 -21.74 42.10
C PHE A 51 25.80 -22.95 41.29
N LYS A 52 26.57 -24.04 41.39
CA LYS A 52 26.13 -25.37 40.98
C LYS A 52 25.18 -25.87 42.07
N GLY A 53 23.88 -25.82 41.77
CA GLY A 53 22.80 -26.37 42.57
C GLY A 53 22.11 -27.50 41.81
N ILE A 54 22.01 -28.63 42.48
CA ILE A 54 21.39 -29.92 42.13
C ILE A 54 19.85 -29.83 42.06
N LEU A 55 19.27 -30.44 41.01
CA LEU A 55 17.85 -30.66 40.61
C LEU A 55 16.89 -31.02 41.78
N PRO A 56 15.55 -30.80 41.71
CA PRO A 56 14.65 -31.57 40.82
C PRO A 56 13.51 -30.74 40.17
N ASP A 57 13.11 -31.14 38.96
CA ASP A 57 11.79 -30.89 38.35
C ASP A 57 11.19 -29.47 38.53
N THR A 58 11.57 -28.56 37.64
CA THR A 58 10.70 -27.42 37.34
C THR A 58 10.75 -27.30 35.85
N ASP A 59 9.71 -27.81 35.20
CA ASP A 59 9.39 -27.60 33.80
C ASP A 59 9.85 -26.20 33.40
N GLU A 60 10.89 -26.14 32.56
CA GLU A 60 11.11 -24.97 31.74
C GLU A 60 9.74 -24.65 31.15
N PRO A 61 9.21 -23.42 31.27
CA PRO A 61 8.17 -23.02 30.34
C PRO A 61 8.88 -23.05 28.98
N THR A 62 8.79 -24.20 28.32
CA THR A 62 9.21 -24.42 26.95
C THR A 62 8.59 -23.26 26.22
N MET A 63 9.45 -22.32 25.83
CA MET A 63 9.11 -21.13 25.07
C MET A 63 8.07 -21.59 24.08
N LYS A 64 6.80 -21.16 24.26
CA LYS A 64 5.66 -21.58 23.44
C LYS A 64 6.19 -21.67 22.03
N GLU A 65 6.21 -22.92 21.58
CA GLU A 65 6.64 -23.37 20.27
C GLU A 65 6.30 -22.25 19.29
N ARG A 66 7.32 -21.67 18.68
CA ARG A 66 7.16 -20.59 17.71
C ARG A 66 6.09 -21.11 16.76
N GLU A 67 4.93 -20.46 16.77
CA GLU A 67 3.82 -20.74 15.85
C GLU A 67 4.46 -21.00 14.49
N PRO A 68 4.18 -22.15 13.85
CA PRO A 68 4.90 -22.57 12.66
C PRO A 68 4.92 -21.39 11.71
N LEU A 69 6.14 -21.04 11.24
CA LEU A 69 6.36 -20.11 10.14
C LEU A 69 5.20 -20.30 9.17
N HIS A 70 4.29 -19.33 9.08
CA HIS A 70 3.14 -19.43 8.18
C HIS A 70 3.71 -19.68 6.79
N THR A 71 3.70 -20.93 6.38
CA THR A 71 3.99 -21.30 5.00
C THR A 71 2.92 -20.58 4.20
N VAL A 72 3.34 -19.64 3.37
CA VAL A 72 2.52 -18.84 2.44
C VAL A 72 1.79 -19.79 1.49
N ASN A 73 0.78 -20.48 2.00
CA ASN A 73 -0.05 -21.44 1.30
C ASN A 73 -1.51 -20.99 1.33
N ASP A 74 -1.89 -20.19 2.33
CA ASP A 74 -3.25 -19.68 2.48
C ASP A 74 -3.29 -18.17 2.23
N PRO A 75 -4.24 -17.69 1.41
CA PRO A 75 -4.42 -16.27 1.15
C PRO A 75 -4.83 -15.55 2.45
N THR A 76 -4.43 -14.29 2.61
CA THR A 76 -4.86 -13.52 3.77
C THR A 76 -6.37 -13.25 3.67
N PRO A 77 -7.18 -13.62 4.69
CA PRO A 77 -8.61 -13.31 4.67
C PRO A 77 -8.79 -11.80 4.84
N ILE A 78 -9.04 -11.11 3.73
CA ILE A 78 -9.33 -9.67 3.70
C ILE A 78 -10.82 -9.42 3.49
N GLU A 79 -11.33 -8.29 3.94
CA GLU A 79 -12.71 -7.89 3.66
C GLU A 79 -12.90 -7.59 2.15
N ILE A 80 -14.14 -7.68 1.67
CA ILE A 80 -14.42 -7.43 0.23
C ILE A 80 -14.09 -5.97 -0.11
N GLU A 81 -14.47 -5.02 0.75
CA GLU A 81 -14.18 -3.60 0.55
C GLU A 81 -12.67 -3.35 0.47
N GLU A 82 -11.92 -3.91 1.41
CA GLU A 82 -10.47 -3.83 1.49
C GLU A 82 -9.78 -4.47 0.26
N TYR A 83 -10.33 -5.57 -0.27
CA TYR A 83 -9.90 -6.14 -1.54
C TYR A 83 -10.11 -5.15 -2.70
N HIS A 84 -11.28 -4.50 -2.76
CA HIS A 84 -11.58 -3.55 -3.82
C HIS A 84 -10.61 -2.38 -3.79
N GLU A 85 -10.46 -1.73 -2.64
CA GLU A 85 -9.53 -0.60 -2.47
C GLU A 85 -8.11 -0.97 -2.93
N ARG A 86 -7.58 -2.11 -2.47
CA ARG A 86 -6.22 -2.55 -2.80
C ARG A 86 -6.05 -2.98 -4.26
N ALA A 87 -7.01 -3.72 -4.79
CA ALA A 87 -6.95 -4.18 -6.18
C ALA A 87 -7.10 -3.00 -7.15
N ASP A 88 -7.97 -2.04 -6.83
CA ASP A 88 -8.16 -0.85 -7.65
C ASP A 88 -6.94 0.07 -7.59
N GLN A 89 -6.38 0.31 -6.40
CA GLN A 89 -5.13 1.06 -6.28
C GLN A 89 -4.00 0.41 -7.09
N TYR A 90 -3.81 -0.91 -6.95
CA TYR A 90 -2.76 -1.63 -7.68
C TYR A 90 -2.96 -1.57 -9.19
N LEU A 91 -4.19 -1.74 -9.68
CA LEU A 91 -4.49 -1.68 -11.10
C LEU A 91 -4.35 -0.27 -11.66
N GLU A 92 -4.75 0.76 -10.92
CA GLU A 92 -4.60 2.16 -11.34
C GLU A 92 -3.11 2.54 -11.49
N GLU A 93 -2.28 2.15 -10.51
CA GLU A 93 -0.83 2.31 -10.61
C GLU A 93 -0.25 1.53 -11.80
N LEU A 94 -0.73 0.30 -12.02
CA LEU A 94 -0.28 -0.52 -13.14
C LEU A 94 -0.68 0.06 -14.50
N VAL A 95 -1.89 0.61 -14.63
CA VAL A 95 -2.37 1.31 -15.83
C VAL A 95 -1.47 2.50 -16.12
N SER A 96 -1.22 3.36 -15.12
CA SER A 96 -0.37 4.53 -15.29
C SER A 96 1.03 4.15 -15.80
N ARG A 97 1.65 3.09 -15.27
CA ARG A 97 2.96 2.62 -15.75
C ARG A 97 2.91 1.94 -17.12
N ALA A 98 1.80 1.28 -17.45
CA ALA A 98 1.61 0.70 -18.76
C ALA A 98 1.44 1.79 -19.84
N GLU A 99 0.72 2.87 -19.52
CA GLU A 99 0.57 4.04 -20.39
C GLU A 99 1.91 4.75 -20.63
N GLU A 100 2.73 4.95 -19.58
CA GLU A 100 4.10 5.47 -19.73
C GLU A 100 4.95 4.60 -20.68
N LEU A 101 4.81 3.28 -20.59
CA LEU A 101 5.50 2.35 -21.47
C LEU A 101 4.97 2.43 -22.92
N ALA A 102 3.68 2.66 -23.12
CA ALA A 102 3.09 2.89 -24.43
C ALA A 102 3.55 4.20 -25.07
N GLU A 103 3.85 5.24 -24.28
CA GLU A 103 4.49 6.47 -24.77
C GLU A 103 5.93 6.22 -25.23
N GLU A 104 6.69 5.37 -24.53
CA GLU A 104 8.05 5.00 -24.92
C GLU A 104 8.08 4.12 -26.19
N LYS A 105 7.11 3.21 -26.32
CA LYS A 105 7.01 2.25 -27.43
C LYS A 105 5.67 2.38 -28.15
N GLN A 106 5.70 2.95 -29.35
CA GLN A 106 4.51 3.14 -30.20
C GLN A 106 3.77 1.86 -30.59
N ASP A 107 4.41 0.69 -30.48
CA ASP A 107 3.77 -0.60 -30.80
C ASP A 107 2.96 -1.19 -29.63
N VAL A 108 3.01 -0.57 -28.44
CA VAL A 108 2.28 -1.04 -27.26
C VAL A 108 0.96 -0.29 -27.14
N ASP A 109 -0.13 -1.05 -26.97
CA ASP A 109 -1.48 -0.52 -26.77
C ASP A 109 -2.03 -0.98 -25.43
N VAL A 110 -2.66 -0.07 -24.68
CA VAL A 110 -3.13 -0.28 -23.31
C VAL A 110 -4.60 0.14 -23.23
N GLU A 111 -5.45 -0.79 -22.80
CA GLU A 111 -6.88 -0.58 -22.63
C GLU A 111 -7.31 -1.03 -21.24
N PHE A 112 -7.90 -0.12 -20.46
CA PHE A 112 -8.48 -0.44 -19.15
C PHE A 112 -9.99 -0.24 -19.17
N SER A 113 -10.74 -1.30 -18.87
CA SER A 113 -12.20 -1.28 -18.88
C SER A 113 -12.80 -2.23 -17.84
N ALA A 114 -13.68 -1.70 -16.98
CA ALA A 114 -14.46 -2.47 -15.99
C ALA A 114 -13.62 -3.42 -15.11
N GLY A 115 -12.41 -3.02 -14.72
CA GLY A 115 -11.50 -3.85 -13.91
C GLY A 115 -10.71 -4.90 -14.72
N VAL A 116 -10.75 -4.81 -16.05
CA VAL A 116 -9.92 -5.58 -16.97
C VAL A 116 -8.92 -4.64 -17.63
N LEU A 117 -7.64 -4.94 -17.49
CA LEU A 117 -6.52 -4.29 -18.15
C LEU A 117 -5.99 -5.19 -19.27
N SER A 118 -6.04 -4.71 -20.50
CA SER A 118 -5.47 -5.34 -21.68
C SER A 118 -4.23 -4.58 -22.12
N ILE A 119 -3.11 -5.27 -22.27
CA ILE A 119 -1.84 -4.68 -22.74
C ILE A 119 -1.39 -5.49 -23.97
N ALA A 120 -1.49 -4.91 -25.15
CA ALA A 120 -0.93 -5.51 -26.36
C ALA A 120 0.56 -5.14 -26.44
N TYR A 121 1.44 -6.14 -26.34
CA TYR A 121 2.89 -5.96 -26.37
C TYR A 121 3.51 -6.84 -27.47
N PRO A 122 3.57 -6.36 -28.73
CA PRO A 122 4.22 -7.06 -29.83
C PRO A 122 5.74 -7.17 -29.59
N PRO A 123 6.40 -8.28 -29.97
CA PRO A 123 5.87 -9.50 -30.59
C PRO A 123 5.36 -10.55 -29.58
N ASN A 124 5.39 -10.25 -28.28
CA ASN A 124 5.10 -11.23 -27.23
C ASN A 124 3.62 -11.61 -27.15
N GLY A 125 2.71 -10.72 -27.55
CA GLY A 125 1.26 -10.94 -27.58
C GLY A 125 0.50 -10.00 -26.65
N THR A 126 -0.73 -10.38 -26.29
CA THR A 126 -1.61 -9.56 -25.43
C THR A 126 -1.69 -10.12 -24.03
N TYR A 127 -1.45 -9.27 -23.04
CA TYR A 127 -1.60 -9.56 -21.62
C TYR A 127 -2.97 -9.09 -21.17
N VAL A 128 -3.67 -9.92 -20.41
CA VAL A 128 -4.98 -9.55 -19.84
C VAL A 128 -4.93 -9.74 -18.34
N ILE A 129 -5.10 -8.66 -17.59
CA ILE A 129 -5.18 -8.65 -16.13
C ILE A 129 -6.64 -8.33 -15.75
N ASN A 130 -7.28 -9.18 -14.96
CA ASN A 130 -8.69 -9.06 -14.63
C ASN A 130 -8.91 -9.16 -13.12
N LYS A 131 -9.60 -8.16 -12.55
CA LYS A 131 -10.06 -8.17 -11.16
C LYS A 131 -11.23 -9.14 -11.02
N GLN A 132 -11.14 -10.10 -10.09
CA GLN A 132 -12.21 -11.05 -9.77
C GLN A 132 -12.73 -10.86 -8.34
N PRO A 133 -13.70 -9.94 -8.13
CA PRO A 133 -14.30 -9.68 -6.82
C PRO A 133 -14.88 -10.90 -6.10
N PRO A 134 -15.58 -11.84 -6.75
CA PRO A 134 -16.17 -12.99 -6.06
C PRO A 134 -15.13 -13.89 -5.38
N THR A 135 -13.93 -13.98 -5.98
CA THR A 135 -12.83 -14.79 -5.46
C THR A 135 -11.79 -13.97 -4.70
N LYS A 136 -11.90 -12.63 -4.71
CA LYS A 136 -10.88 -11.71 -4.18
C LYS A 136 -9.49 -11.94 -4.78
N GLN A 137 -9.45 -12.17 -6.09
CA GLN A 137 -8.21 -12.50 -6.81
C GLN A 137 -8.00 -11.58 -8.00
N ILE A 138 -6.75 -11.43 -8.41
CA ILE A 138 -6.39 -10.86 -9.70
C ILE A 138 -5.96 -12.00 -10.62
N TRP A 139 -6.56 -12.09 -11.79
CA TRP A 139 -6.20 -13.08 -12.79
C TRP A 139 -5.33 -12.43 -13.86
N LEU A 140 -4.28 -13.14 -14.28
CA LEU A 140 -3.40 -12.74 -15.37
C LEU A 140 -3.47 -13.80 -16.46
N SER A 141 -3.63 -13.38 -17.70
CA SER A 141 -3.37 -14.17 -18.89
C SER A 141 -2.15 -13.59 -19.57
N SER A 142 -1.00 -14.23 -19.40
CA SER A 142 0.24 -13.87 -20.10
C SER A 142 0.43 -14.80 -21.30
N PRO A 143 0.84 -14.30 -22.47
CA PRO A 143 1.19 -15.13 -23.62
C PRO A 143 2.49 -15.94 -23.37
N ILE A 144 3.30 -15.53 -22.38
CA ILE A 144 4.57 -16.18 -22.04
C ILE A 144 4.37 -17.22 -20.93
N SER A 145 3.74 -16.81 -19.82
CA SER A 145 3.62 -17.64 -18.60
C SER A 145 2.25 -18.29 -18.42
N GLY A 146 1.30 -17.99 -19.31
CA GLY A 146 -0.05 -18.56 -19.31
C GLY A 146 -0.97 -17.93 -18.27
N PRO A 147 -2.10 -18.61 -17.96
CA PRO A 147 -3.05 -18.13 -16.96
C PRO A 147 -2.52 -18.33 -15.54
N LYS A 148 -2.54 -17.26 -14.74
CA LYS A 148 -2.15 -17.24 -13.32
C LYS A 148 -3.21 -16.52 -12.49
N ARG A 149 -3.30 -16.88 -11.22
CA ARG A 149 -4.23 -16.29 -10.25
C ARG A 149 -3.43 -15.82 -9.06
N PHE A 150 -3.63 -14.58 -8.67
CA PHE A 150 -2.90 -13.97 -7.57
C PHE A 150 -3.87 -13.69 -6.44
N ASP A 151 -3.41 -14.02 -5.24
CA ASP A 151 -4.12 -13.78 -4.01
C ASP A 151 -3.36 -12.70 -3.22
N TRP A 152 -4.11 -11.89 -2.46
CA TRP A 152 -3.49 -10.92 -1.58
C TRP A 152 -2.85 -11.63 -0.38
N VAL A 153 -1.58 -11.34 -0.16
CA VAL A 153 -0.82 -11.84 0.99
C VAL A 153 -0.21 -10.65 1.72
N VAL A 154 -0.56 -10.51 3.00
CA VAL A 154 0.08 -9.53 3.88
C VAL A 154 1.50 -10.00 4.21
N LEU A 155 2.51 -9.22 3.82
CA LEU A 155 3.90 -9.45 4.17
C LEU A 155 4.14 -8.70 5.48
N GLY A 156 4.28 -9.48 6.57
CA GLY A 156 4.07 -9.04 7.95
C GLY A 156 4.63 -7.66 8.34
N GLU A 157 3.90 -7.05 9.26
CA GLU A 157 4.27 -5.85 10.01
C GLU A 157 5.70 -5.99 10.55
N SER A 158 6.66 -5.34 9.90
CA SER A 158 7.90 -5.02 10.60
C SER A 158 7.49 -4.17 11.82
N GLN A 159 7.91 -4.58 13.02
CA GLN A 159 7.54 -4.02 14.34
C GLN A 159 7.75 -2.51 14.52
N GLN A 160 8.07 -1.76 13.46
CA GLN A 160 8.35 -0.33 13.44
C GLN A 160 7.39 0.48 12.55
N GLN A 161 6.45 -0.13 11.83
CA GLN A 161 5.47 0.60 11.04
C GLN A 161 4.16 0.80 11.79
N LYS A 162 3.82 2.08 11.91
CA LYS A 162 2.62 2.69 12.49
C LYS A 162 1.36 1.91 12.10
N GLU A 163 0.53 1.59 13.09
CA GLU A 163 -0.79 0.97 12.94
C GLU A 163 -1.57 1.63 11.79
N GLY A 164 -1.84 0.89 10.71
CA GLY A 164 -2.74 1.36 9.64
C GLY A 164 -2.43 0.93 8.20
N ALA A 165 -1.23 0.44 7.89
CA ALA A 165 -0.91 -0.04 6.54
C ALA A 165 -0.07 -1.30 6.59
N ALA A 166 -0.70 -2.44 6.87
CA ALA A 166 -0.09 -3.74 6.65
C ALA A 166 0.26 -3.84 5.15
N SER A 167 1.56 -3.83 4.84
CA SER A 167 2.04 -3.96 3.46
C SER A 167 1.75 -5.38 2.99
N GLY A 168 1.19 -5.51 1.79
CA GLY A 168 0.94 -6.80 1.18
C GLY A 168 1.22 -6.75 -0.30
N ASP A 169 1.27 -7.92 -0.90
CA ASP A 169 1.56 -8.08 -2.32
C ASP A 169 0.64 -9.16 -2.91
N TRP A 170 0.47 -9.10 -4.22
CA TRP A 170 -0.29 -10.07 -5.00
C TRP A 170 0.60 -11.26 -5.33
N ILE A 171 0.41 -12.39 -4.64
CA ILE A 171 1.28 -13.56 -4.72
C ILE A 171 0.54 -14.72 -5.38
N TYR A 172 1.21 -15.40 -6.32
CA TYR A 172 0.72 -16.66 -6.85
C TYR A 172 1.11 -17.79 -5.90
N LEU A 173 0.12 -18.39 -5.22
CA LEU A 173 0.37 -19.39 -4.16
C LEU A 173 1.13 -20.65 -4.63
N ARG A 174 1.04 -21.03 -5.91
CA ARG A 174 1.74 -22.22 -6.41
C ARG A 174 3.25 -22.03 -6.51
N ASP A 175 3.68 -20.92 -7.12
CA ASP A 175 5.10 -20.67 -7.42
C ASP A 175 5.72 -19.64 -6.45
N LYS A 176 4.91 -19.03 -5.58
CA LYS A 176 5.26 -17.93 -4.67
C LYS A 176 5.82 -16.70 -5.39
N THR A 177 5.47 -16.53 -6.65
CA THR A 177 5.88 -15.40 -7.47
C THR A 177 4.93 -14.22 -7.26
N SER A 178 5.49 -13.04 -7.01
CA SER A 178 4.74 -11.79 -6.98
C SER A 178 4.31 -11.37 -8.39
N LEU A 179 3.10 -10.81 -8.52
CA LEU A 179 2.58 -10.24 -9.76
C LEU A 179 3.52 -9.14 -10.27
N THR A 180 3.99 -8.26 -9.38
CA THR A 180 4.91 -7.17 -9.68
C THR A 180 6.23 -7.70 -10.26
N THR A 181 6.78 -8.76 -9.65
CA THR A 181 8.02 -9.38 -10.14
C THR A 181 7.83 -10.01 -11.53
N LEU A 182 6.66 -10.59 -11.80
CA LEU A 182 6.34 -11.16 -13.10
C LEU A 182 6.20 -10.07 -14.17
N LEU A 183 5.44 -9.02 -13.88
CA LEU A 183 5.24 -7.89 -14.80
C LEU A 183 6.55 -7.15 -15.08
N ARG A 184 7.42 -6.99 -14.08
CA ARG A 184 8.78 -6.48 -14.28
C ARG A 184 9.58 -7.35 -15.26
N LYS A 185 9.51 -8.67 -15.11
CA LYS A 185 10.27 -9.60 -15.96
C LYS A 185 9.77 -9.62 -17.40
N GLU A 186 8.45 -9.55 -17.60
CA GLU A 186 7.83 -9.73 -18.91
C GLU A 186 7.64 -8.39 -19.67
N LEU A 187 7.26 -7.32 -18.95
CA LEU A 187 6.95 -6.01 -19.52
C LEU A 187 7.96 -4.92 -19.11
N GLY A 188 8.75 -5.12 -18.05
CA GLY A 188 9.63 -4.09 -17.50
C GLY A 188 8.92 -3.11 -16.56
N ILE A 189 7.67 -3.37 -16.19
CA ILE A 189 6.86 -2.48 -15.34
C ILE A 189 7.09 -2.80 -13.85
N THR A 190 7.31 -1.76 -13.05
CA THR A 190 7.44 -1.84 -11.59
C THR A 190 6.26 -1.16 -10.91
N VAL A 191 5.57 -1.84 -10.01
CA VAL A 191 4.40 -1.31 -9.26
C VAL A 191 4.75 -1.30 -7.78
N GLY A 192 4.46 -0.21 -7.07
CA GLY A 192 4.87 -0.03 -5.67
C GLY A 192 6.35 0.34 -5.44
N GLU A 193 6.72 0.49 -4.16
CA GLU A 193 8.02 0.97 -3.66
C GLU A 193 9.18 -0.05 -3.81
N GLU A 194 9.45 -0.49 -5.03
CA GLU A 194 10.67 -1.23 -5.37
C GLU A 194 11.65 -0.38 -6.19
N SER A 195 11.58 0.94 -6.01
CA SER A 195 12.43 1.94 -6.65
C SER A 195 13.85 2.03 -6.07
N ASN A 196 14.23 1.21 -5.08
CA ASN A 196 15.60 1.25 -4.56
C ASN A 196 15.99 0.00 -3.74
N ARG A 197 16.48 -1.07 -4.39
CA ARG A 197 17.42 -1.98 -3.71
C ARG A 197 18.71 -2.04 -4.55
N PRO A 198 19.84 -1.52 -4.04
CA PRO A 198 21.10 -1.45 -4.76
C PRO A 198 21.73 -2.83 -5.02
#